data_AF-A0A1G1D3D6-F1
#
_entry.id   AF-A0A1G1D3D6-F1
#
_cell.length_a   1.000
_cell.length_b   1.000
_cell.length_c   1.000
_cell.angle_alpha   90.00
_cell.angle_beta   90.00
_cell.angle_gamma   90.00
#
_symmetry.space_group_name_H-M   'P 1'
#
loop_
_entity.id
_entity.type
_entity.pdbx_description
1 polymer ?
#
loop_
_entity_poly.entity_id
_entity_poly.type
_entity_poly.pdbx_seq_one_letter_code
_entity_poly.pdbx_strand_id
1 'polypeptide(L)'
;MHNATLNYKDKITREIKDLTETKAKEVLDFICFVKHKEVLSKIDPTQAYFYTPKWQAMEKKAGEDIKKGRVSREYKAEEIDLLFADIKKGKRRSHR
;
A
#
# COMPACT_ATOMS: atom_id res chain seq x y z
N MET A 1 24.98 4.16 -44.60
CA MET A 1 24.00 4.82 -43.72
C MET A 1 24.34 4.47 -42.29
N HIS A 2 24.84 5.42 -41.49
CA HIS A 2 25.20 5.16 -40.10
C HIS A 2 23.93 4.91 -39.28
N ASN A 3 23.75 3.67 -38.81
CA ASN A 3 22.82 3.35 -37.73
C ASN A 3 23.38 3.98 -36.45
N ALA A 4 23.12 5.27 -36.25
CA ALA A 4 23.32 5.89 -34.95
C ALA A 4 22.38 5.17 -33.99
N THR A 5 22.97 4.40 -33.07
CA THR A 5 22.28 3.79 -31.95
C THR A 5 21.51 4.91 -31.25
N LEU A 6 20.19 4.93 -31.45
CA LEU A 6 19.32 5.92 -30.84
C LEU A 6 19.41 5.78 -29.32
N ASN A 7 20.17 6.66 -28.68
CA ASN A 7 20.24 6.69 -27.22
C ASN A 7 18.97 7.39 -26.70
N TYR A 8 17.90 6.59 -26.52
CA TYR A 8 16.62 7.08 -26.03
C TYR A 8 16.72 7.74 -24.65
N LYS A 9 17.71 7.37 -23.82
CA LYS A 9 17.94 8.02 -22.52
C LYS A 9 18.34 9.48 -22.69
N ASP A 10 19.23 9.78 -23.64
CA ASP A 10 19.70 11.14 -23.92
C ASP A 10 18.57 12.00 -24.51
N LYS A 11 17.76 11.40 -25.39
CA LYS A 11 16.57 12.06 -25.94
C LYS A 11 15.55 12.40 -24.85
N ILE A 12 15.19 11.44 -24.01
CA ILE A 12 14.28 11.68 -22.88
C ILE A 12 14.83 12.79 -21.99
N THR A 13 16.13 12.77 -21.67
CA THR A 13 16.78 13.79 -20.82
C THR A 13 16.71 15.18 -21.44
N ARG A 14 16.82 15.30 -22.76
CA ARG A 14 16.62 16.59 -23.46
C ARG A 14 15.17 17.06 -23.40
N GLU A 15 14.21 16.18 -23.71
CA GLU A 15 12.79 16.54 -23.76
C GLU A 15 12.24 16.96 -22.39
N ILE A 16 12.71 16.34 -21.31
CA ILE A 16 12.24 16.69 -19.96
C ILE A 16 12.84 18.00 -19.43
N LYS A 17 13.90 18.52 -20.05
CA LYS A 17 14.69 19.63 -19.51
C LYS A 17 13.91 20.94 -19.45
N ASP A 18 13.00 21.14 -20.41
CA ASP A 18 12.19 22.34 -20.55
C ASP A 18 10.74 22.14 -20.06
N LEU A 19 10.45 21.00 -19.43
CA LEU A 19 9.12 20.74 -18.86
C LEU A 19 8.91 21.51 -17.56
N THR A 20 7.67 21.91 -17.33
CA THR A 20 7.24 22.39 -16.02
C THR A 20 7.32 21.27 -14.99
N GLU A 21 7.46 21.61 -13.71
CA GLU A 21 7.55 20.63 -12.62
C GLU A 21 6.36 19.66 -12.61
N THR A 22 5.15 20.14 -12.90
CA THR A 22 3.94 19.31 -13.03
C THR A 22 4.07 18.27 -14.14
N LYS A 23 4.51 18.68 -15.34
CA LYS A 23 4.69 17.76 -16.47
C LYS A 23 5.87 16.81 -16.26
N ALA A 24 6.95 17.29 -15.65
CA ALA A 24 8.09 16.45 -15.27
C ALA A 24 7.67 15.36 -14.28
N LYS A 25 6.79 15.69 -13.33
CA LYS A 25 6.18 14.72 -12.41
C LYS A 25 5.34 13.67 -13.16
N GLU A 26 4.50 14.07 -14.12
CA GLU A 26 3.74 13.11 -14.94
C GLU A 26 4.65 12.13 -15.70
N VAL A 27 5.76 12.64 -16.26
CA VAL A 27 6.76 11.78 -16.91
C VAL A 27 7.43 10.84 -15.91
N LEU A 28 7.77 11.31 -14.71
CA LEU A 28 8.32 10.48 -13.65
C LEU A 28 7.35 9.38 -13.22
N ASP A 29 6.07 9.70 -13.04
CA ASP A 29 5.02 8.75 -12.71
C ASP A 29 4.88 7.69 -13.82
N PHE A 30 4.98 8.08 -15.09
CA PHE A 30 4.97 7.15 -16.22
C PHE A 30 6.22 6.24 -16.25
N ILE A 31 7.41 6.77 -15.98
CA ILE A 31 8.63 5.97 -15.87
C ILE A 31 8.50 4.94 -14.74
N CYS A 32 7.97 5.36 -13.59
CA CYS A 32 7.66 4.47 -12.47
C CYS A 32 6.67 3.37 -12.90
N PHE A 33 5.61 3.72 -13.61
CA PHE A 33 4.67 2.74 -14.18
C PHE A 33 5.37 1.73 -15.09
N VAL A 34 6.19 2.18 -16.05
CA VAL A 34 6.90 1.30 -16.98
C VAL A 34 7.83 0.34 -16.23
N LYS A 35 8.58 0.84 -15.24
CA LYS A 35 9.50 0.03 -14.43
C LYS A 35 8.80 -1.08 -13.64
N HIS A 36 7.58 -0.82 -13.20
CA HIS A 36 6.81 -1.74 -12.35
C HIS A 36 5.66 -2.43 -13.09
N LYS A 37 5.50 -2.22 -14.39
CA LYS A 37 4.34 -2.68 -15.18
C LYS A 37 4.07 -4.18 -15.05
N GLU A 38 5.12 -5.00 -15.05
CA GLU A 38 5.00 -6.47 -14.90
C GLU A 38 4.56 -6.92 -13.52
N VAL A 39 4.84 -6.12 -12.49
CA VAL A 39 4.38 -6.36 -11.11
C VAL A 39 2.96 -5.83 -10.96
N LEU A 40 2.70 -4.62 -11.47
CA LEU A 40 1.38 -3.99 -11.44
C LEU A 40 0.33 -4.81 -12.19
N SER A 41 0.69 -5.49 -13.29
CA SER A 41 -0.24 -6.38 -14.00
C SER A 41 -0.63 -7.63 -13.23
N LYS A 42 0.11 -7.98 -12.16
CA LYS A 42 -0.22 -9.08 -11.24
C LYS A 42 -1.10 -8.64 -10.08
N ILE A 43 -1.28 -7.33 -9.90
CA ILE A 43 -2.14 -6.79 -8.86
C ILE A 43 -3.54 -6.67 -9.46
N ASP A 44 -4.51 -7.31 -8.81
CA ASP A 44 -5.91 -7.17 -9.18
C ASP A 44 -6.35 -5.70 -8.97
N PRO A 45 -6.88 -5.01 -10.00
CA PRO A 45 -7.36 -3.63 -9.85
C PRO A 45 -8.41 -3.46 -8.74
N THR A 46 -9.18 -4.50 -8.43
CA THR A 46 -10.16 -4.46 -7.32
C THR A 46 -9.49 -4.34 -5.95
N GLN A 47 -8.19 -4.66 -5.86
CA GLN A 47 -7.37 -4.56 -4.66
C GLN A 47 -6.70 -3.19 -4.47
N ALA A 48 -6.97 -2.22 -5.34
CA ALA A 48 -6.38 -0.87 -5.25
C ALA A 48 -6.56 -0.21 -3.87
N TYR A 49 -7.67 -0.51 -3.18
CA TYR A 49 -7.93 -0.02 -1.83
C TYR A 49 -6.82 -0.37 -0.82
N PHE A 50 -6.22 -1.56 -0.91
CA PHE A 50 -5.16 -2.02 0.00
C PHE A 50 -3.85 -1.23 -0.14
N TYR A 51 -3.66 -0.56 -1.27
CA TYR A 51 -2.50 0.28 -1.53
C TYR A 51 -2.74 1.76 -1.20
N THR A 52 -3.91 2.12 -0.68
CA THR A 52 -4.20 3.50 -0.27
C THR A 52 -3.41 3.86 1.01
N PRO A 53 -3.01 5.14 1.18
CA PRO A 53 -2.34 5.58 2.41
C PRO A 53 -3.14 5.26 3.67
N LYS A 54 -4.47 5.29 3.57
CA LYS A 54 -5.38 4.95 4.67
C LYS A 54 -5.21 3.48 5.08
N TRP A 55 -5.25 2.53 4.13
CA TRP A 55 -5.08 1.12 4.46
C TRP A 55 -3.69 0.83 5.01
N GLN A 56 -2.64 1.35 4.37
CA GLN A 56 -1.26 1.17 4.82
C GLN A 56 -1.00 1.72 6.23
N ALA A 57 -1.63 2.84 6.60
CA ALA A 57 -1.58 3.36 7.97
C ALA A 57 -2.27 2.42 8.99
N MET A 58 -3.42 1.83 8.61
CA MET A 58 -4.11 0.83 9.44
C MET A 58 -3.29 -0.45 9.58
N GLU A 59 -2.67 -0.92 8.50
CA GLU A 59 -1.80 -2.10 8.49
C GLU A 59 -0.58 -1.90 9.39
N LYS A 60 0.06 -0.72 9.32
CA LYS A 60 1.16 -0.36 10.21
C LYS A 60 0.74 -0.42 11.68
N LYS A 61 -0.42 0.16 12.01
CA LYS A 61 -0.95 0.13 13.39
C LYS A 61 -1.25 -1.30 13.84
N ALA A 62 -1.88 -2.12 13.00
CA ALA A 62 -2.12 -3.53 13.29
C ALA A 62 -0.82 -4.29 13.54
N GLY A 63 0.22 -4.04 12.73
CA GLY A 63 1.55 -4.61 12.93
C GLY A 63 2.18 -4.20 14.27
N GLU A 64 2.01 -2.95 14.70
CA GLU A 64 2.46 -2.51 16.03
C GLU A 64 1.68 -3.19 17.16
N ASP A 65 0.38 -3.39 16.99
CA ASP A 65 -0.46 -4.06 17.99
C ASP A 65 -0.10 -5.55 18.10
N ILE A 66 0.21 -6.23 16.99
CA ILE A 66 0.75 -7.60 16.99
C ILE A 66 2.09 -7.64 17.74
N LYS A 67 3.03 -6.73 17.42
CA LYS A 67 4.33 -6.66 18.11
C LYS A 67 4.20 -6.41 19.61
N LYS A 68 3.19 -5.64 20.02
CA LYS A 68 2.89 -5.34 21.42
C LYS A 68 2.07 -6.44 22.10
N GLY A 69 1.81 -7.57 21.44
CA GLY A 69 1.03 -8.68 21.98
C GLY A 69 -0.45 -8.36 22.21
N ARG A 70 -0.97 -7.32 21.54
CA ARG A 70 -2.38 -6.90 21.66
C ARG A 70 -3.32 -7.69 20.74
N VAL A 71 -2.78 -8.59 19.94
CA VAL A 71 -3.52 -9.48 19.04
C VAL A 71 -3.16 -10.92 19.40
N SER A 72 -4.13 -11.72 19.82
CA SER A 72 -3.96 -13.17 19.98
C SER A 72 -4.15 -13.87 18.63
N ARG A 73 -3.30 -14.86 18.33
CA ARG A 73 -3.35 -15.58 17.05
C ARG A 73 -4.56 -16.50 16.94
N GLU A 74 -4.95 -17.13 18.05
CA GLU A 74 -6.07 -18.06 18.12
C GLU A 74 -6.64 -17.97 19.54
N TYR A 75 -7.96 -17.96 19.67
CA TYR A 75 -8.60 -18.27 20.95
C TYR A 75 -8.68 -19.79 21.02
N LYS A 76 -8.17 -20.41 22.09
CA LYS A 76 -8.51 -21.81 22.35
C LYS A 76 -10.02 -21.91 22.55
N ALA A 77 -10.63 -23.04 22.20
CA ALA A 77 -12.08 -23.24 22.40
C ALA A 77 -12.53 -22.90 23.83
N GLU A 78 -11.67 -23.18 24.80
CA GLU A 78 -11.83 -22.91 26.23
C GLU A 78 -11.81 -21.40 26.58
N GLU A 79 -11.21 -20.56 25.74
CA GLU A 79 -11.04 -19.11 25.94
C GLU A 79 -12.10 -18.29 25.20
N ILE A 80 -12.86 -18.92 24.29
CA ILE A 80 -13.94 -18.28 23.52
C ILE A 80 -15.08 -17.83 24.45
N ASP A 81 -15.41 -18.63 25.46
CA ASP A 81 -16.46 -18.30 26.42
C ASP A 81 -16.09 -17.07 27.28
N LEU A 82 -14.82 -16.94 27.65
CA LEU A 82 -14.30 -15.79 28.38
C LEU A 82 -14.31 -14.52 27.50
N LEU A 83 -13.99 -14.65 26.21
CA LEU A 83 -14.09 -13.56 25.24
C LEU A 83 -15.54 -13.06 25.11
N PHE A 84 -16.52 -13.95 24.98
CA PHE A 84 -17.92 -13.57 24.91
C PHE A 84 -18.41 -12.92 26.21
N ALA A 85 -17.91 -13.37 27.37
CA ALA A 85 -18.22 -12.75 28.67
C ALA A 85 -17.66 -11.32 28.78
N ASP A 86 -16.43 -11.08 28.32
CA ASP A 86 -15.80 -9.77 28.33
C ASP A 86 -16.44 -8.79 27.33
N ILE A 87 -16.83 -9.26 26.14
CA ILE A 87 -17.61 -8.46 25.17
C ILE A 87 -18.97 -8.05 25.78
N LYS A 88 -19.67 -8.99 26.45
CA LYS A 88 -20.94 -8.69 27.14
C LYS A 88 -20.74 -7.71 28.31
N LYS A 89 -19.65 -7.81 29.08
CA LYS A 89 -19.31 -6.86 30.15
C LYS A 89 -18.94 -5.48 29.60
N GLY A 90 -18.21 -5.40 28.48
CA GLY A 90 -17.86 -4.16 27.79
C GLY A 90 -19.10 -3.40 27.28
N LYS A 91 -20.07 -4.11 26.67
CA LYS A 91 -21.37 -3.54 26.26
C LYS A 91 -22.17 -2.97 27.44
N ARG A 92 -22.10 -3.60 28.62
CA ARG A 92 -22.79 -3.09 29.83
C ARG A 92 -22.16 -1.81 30.39
N ARG A 93 -20.87 -1.56 30.14
CA ARG A 93 -20.20 -0.32 30.59
C ARG A 93 -20.37 0.85 29.64
N SER A 94 -20.69 0.62 28.36
CA SER A 94 -20.93 1.69 27.38
C SER A 94 -22.40 2.17 27.32
N HIS A 95 -23.28 1.59 28.15
CA HIS A 95 -24.71 1.93 28.26
C HIS A 95 -25.05 2.61 29.61
N ARG A 96 -24.04 3.10 30.34
CA ARG A 96 -24.22 3.83 31.58
C ARG A 96 -23.65 5.23 31.46
#